data_AF-A0A927U2M5-F1
#
_entry.id   AF-A0A927U2M5-F1
#
_cell.length_a   1.000
_cell.length_b   1.000
_cell.length_c   1.000
_cell.angle_alpha   90.00
_cell.angle_beta   90.00
_cell.angle_gamma   90.00
#
_symmetry.space_group_name_H-M   'P 1'
#
loop_
_entity.id
_entity.type
_entity.pdbx_description
1 polymer ?
#
loop_
_entity_poly.entity_id
_entity_poly.type
_entity_poly.pdbx_seq_one_letter_code
_entity_poly.pdbx_strand_id
1 'polypeptide(L)' 'MKTIKHIFDGDFGCEEPTNNKPTVSVTLIDENGTESYVTVEDEWLTANNLNIGDAWPND' A
#
# COMPACT_ATOMS: atom_id res chain seq x y z
N MET A 1 9.78 8.02 10.79
CA MET A 1 9.06 6.73 10.90
C MET A 1 7.77 6.85 10.11
N LYS A 2 7.54 5.96 9.14
CA LYS A 2 6.39 6.09 8.23
C LYS A 2 5.17 5.34 8.77
N THR A 3 4.00 5.95 8.64
CA THR A 3 2.73 5.37 9.04
C THR A 3 1.81 5.25 7.84
N ILE A 4 1.04 4.17 7.77
CA ILE A 4 0.06 3.96 6.71
C ILE A 4 -1.08 4.95 6.90
N LYS A 5 -1.20 5.90 5.99
CA LYS A 5 -2.28 6.90 5.98
C LYS A 5 -3.52 6.37 5.26
N HIS A 6 -3.32 5.64 4.17
CA HIS A 6 -4.40 5.12 3.33
C HIS A 6 -3.90 3.89 2.57
N ILE A 7 -4.74 2.86 2.45
CA ILE A 7 -4.52 1.73 1.55
C ILE A 7 -5.57 1.84 0.44
N PHE A 8 -5.11 2.02 -0.79
CA PHE A 8 -5.93 2.06 -1.98
C PHE A 8 -5.85 0.71 -2.69
N ASP A 9 -6.89 -0.09 -2.52
CA ASP A 9 -7.07 -1.37 -3.25
C ASP A 9 -7.47 -1.14 -4.72
N GLY A 10 -7.60 0.11 -5.14
CA GLY A 10 -8.20 0.44 -6.41
C GLY A 10 -7.38 -0.05 -7.59
N ASP A 11 -7.99 -1.02 -8.26
CA ASP A 11 -8.01 -1.29 -9.70
C ASP A 11 -7.98 0.03 -10.51
N PHE A 12 -6.81 0.67 -10.58
CA PHE A 12 -6.63 1.88 -11.38
C PHE A 12 -6.40 1.45 -12.84
N GLY A 13 -7.46 0.89 -13.44
CA GLY A 13 -7.66 0.75 -14.88
C GLY A 13 -6.50 0.12 -15.67
N CYS A 14 -6.55 -1.19 -15.83
CA CYS A 14 -6.17 -1.79 -17.11
C CYS A 14 -7.25 -2.80 -17.47
N GLU A 15 -8.05 -2.48 -18.48
CA GLU A 15 -9.03 -3.36 -19.12
C GLU A 15 -8.33 -4.52 -19.87
N GLU A 16 -7.37 -5.19 -19.25
CA GLU A 16 -6.74 -6.39 -19.79
C GLU A 16 -6.58 -7.42 -18.68
N PRO A 17 -7.13 -8.64 -18.84
CA PRO A 17 -6.97 -9.73 -17.89
C PRO A 17 -5.54 -10.27 -17.96
N THR A 18 -4.59 -9.50 -17.45
CA THR A 18 -3.25 -10.00 -17.21
C THR A 18 -3.31 -10.81 -15.92
N ASN A 19 -2.78 -12.03 -15.98
CA ASN A 19 -2.59 -13.00 -14.88
C ASN A 19 -1.68 -12.47 -13.74
N ASN A 20 -1.71 -11.17 -13.45
CA ASN A 20 -0.92 -10.54 -12.41
C ASN A 20 -1.72 -10.57 -11.11
N LYS A 21 -0.99 -10.84 -10.02
CA LYS A 21 -1.54 -10.85 -8.67
C LYS A 21 -2.14 -9.48 -8.32
N PRO A 22 -3.20 -9.43 -7.50
CA PRO A 22 -3.77 -8.16 -7.05
C PRO A 22 -2.72 -7.35 -6.31
N THR A 23 -2.51 -6.11 -6.75
CA THR A 23 -1.61 -5.15 -6.13
C THR A 23 -2.39 -3.95 -5.62
N VAL A 24 -1.98 -3.42 -4.49
CA VAL A 24 -2.61 -2.30 -3.79
C VAL A 24 -1.60 -1.17 -3.62
N SER A 25 -2.10 0.06 -3.65
CA SER A 25 -1.28 1.27 -3.50
C SER A 25 -1.45 1.83 -2.09
N VAL A 26 -0.36 1.91 -1.34
CA VAL A 26 -0.35 2.39 0.05
C VAL A 26 0.22 3.79 0.10
N THR A 27 -0.55 4.73 0.65
CA THR A 27 -0.09 6.06 1.01
C THR A 27 0.49 6.03 2.43
N LEU A 28 1.76 6.36 2.53
CA LEU A 28 2.50 6.50 3.77
C LEU A 28 2.67 7.98 4.11
N ILE A 29 2.68 8.31 5.38
CA ILE A 29 3.00 9.65 5.88
C ILE A 29 4.09 9.54 6.95
N ASP A 30 5.10 10.39 6.85
CA ASP A 30 6.14 10.53 7.87
C ASP A 30 5.76 11.59 8.91
N GLU A 31 6.48 11.62 10.03
CA GLU A 31 6.35 12.63 11.09
C GLU A 31 6.49 14.08 10.60
N ASN A 32 7.22 14.30 9.50
CA ASN A 32 7.36 15.61 8.85
C ASN A 32 6.13 15.99 7.99
N GLY A 33 5.10 15.15 7.93
CA GLY A 33 3.94 15.31 7.05
C GLY A 33 4.25 15.02 5.57
N THR A 34 5.39 14.38 5.29
CA THR A 34 5.76 13.99 3.91
C THR A 34 4.99 12.73 3.52
N GLU A 35 4.19 12.85 2.46
CA GLU A 35 3.44 11.73 1.90
C GLU A 35 4.28 10.95 0.89
N SER A 36 4.18 9.63 0.90
CA SER A 36 4.86 8.72 -0.03
C SER A 36 3.88 7.65 -0.50
N TYR A 37 4.06 7.16 -1.71
CA TYR A 37 3.18 6.17 -2.31
C TYR A 37 4.00 4.94 -2.67
N VAL A 38 3.54 3.76 -2.24
CA VAL A 38 4.19 2.48 -2.51
C VAL A 38 3.17 1.50 -3.03
N THR A 39 3.52 0.74 -4.07
CA THR A 39 2.67 -0.32 -4.60
C THR A 39 3.21 -1.66 -4.11
N VAL A 40 2.37 -2.44 -3.44
CA VAL A 40 2.71 -3.76 -2.91
C VAL A 40 1.64 -4.77 -3.31
N GLU A 41 1.97 -6.05 -3.23
CA GLU A 41 0.99 -7.11 -3.46
C GLU A 41 -0.01 -7.15 -2.29
N ASP A 42 -1.30 -7.40 -2.59
CA ASP A 42 -2.35 -7.56 -1.59
C ASP A 42 -2.00 -8.67 -0.58
N GLU A 43 -1.45 -9.79 -1.09
CA GLU A 43 -1.03 -10.92 -0.26
C GLU A 43 0.06 -10.52 0.75
N TRP A 44 0.96 -9.61 0.36
CA TRP A 44 2.03 -9.15 1.22
C TRP A 44 1.47 -8.28 2.35
N LEU A 45 0.52 -7.41 2.03
CA LEU A 45 -0.15 -6.53 2.99
C LEU A 45 -0.93 -7.37 4.02
N THR A 46 -1.64 -8.39 3.55
CA THR A 46 -2.34 -9.38 4.39
C THR A 46 -1.37 -10.21 5.23
N ALA A 47 -0.26 -10.70 4.65
CA ALA A 47 0.74 -11.50 5.36
C ALA A 47 1.46 -10.71 6.46
N ASN A 48 1.67 -9.41 6.26
CA ASN A 48 2.24 -8.52 7.27
C ASN A 48 1.17 -7.92 8.21
N ASN A 49 -0.11 -8.25 7.98
CA ASN A 49 -1.25 -7.76 8.75
C ASN A 49 -1.29 -6.23 8.89
N LEU A 50 -0.88 -5.51 7.85
CA LEU A 50 -0.76 -4.06 7.87
C LEU A 50 -2.13 -3.39 7.64
N ASN A 51 -2.48 -2.41 8.45
CA ASN A 51 -3.73 -1.65 8.31
C ASN A 51 -3.45 -0.15 8.32
N ILE A 52 -4.48 0.65 8.03
CA ILE A 52 -4.41 2.10 8.14
C ILE A 52 -4.10 2.47 9.60
N GLY A 53 -3.04 3.25 9.80
CA GLY A 53 -2.51 3.63 11.10
C GLY A 53 -1.32 2.78 11.58
N ASP A 54 -1.00 1.66 10.92
CA ASP A 54 0.18 0.86 11.24
C ASP A 54 1.48 1.52 10.78
N ALA A 55 2.56 1.19 11.49
CA ALA A 55 3.90 1.58 11.10
C ALA A 55 4.35 0.77 9.88
N TRP A 56 4.90 1.47 8.88
CA TRP A 56 5.44 0.83 7.70
C TRP A 56 6.75 0.09 8.05
N PRO A 57 6.88 -1.22 7.76
CA PRO A 57 8.01 -2.02 8.21
C PRO A 57 9.29 -1.81 7.37
N ASN A 58 9.21 -1.16 6.22
CA ASN A 58 10.31 -1.02 5.26
C ASN A 58 10.98 0.37 5.34
N ASP A 59 11.16 0.92 6.53
CA ASP A 59 11.98 2.13 6.75
C ASP A 59 13.46 1.77 6.94
#